data_AF-A0A2E2WK96-F1
#
_entry.id   AF-A0A2E2WK96-F1
#
_cell.length_a   1.000
_cell.length_b   1.000
_cell.length_c   1.000
_cell.angle_alpha   90.00
_cell.angle_beta   90.00
_cell.angle_gamma   90.00
#
_symmetry.space_group_name_H-M   'P 1'
#
loop_
_entity.id
_entity.type
_entity.pdbx_description
1 polymer ?
#
loop_
_entity_poly.entity_id
_entity_poly.type
_entity_poly.pdbx_seq_one_letter_code
_entity_poly.pdbx_strand_id
1 'polypeptide(L)'
;MRKITEKEQKNIIYLYGAIWASIIMAFIPSISFTLVATILFIFLLIAAYILRSKSEALSFSNNHATYIIRSIWFGIFILPALTLTTAIIYLLPNYDPNAMTVCASPLYEHILANPESTDMQELYGFIAPCMPEFMRTNGQTLAISGLIAILPILIYLLYRFGKGTVLAMKGKEINKPKSWII
;
A
#
# COMPACT_ATOMS: atom_id res chain seq x y z
N MET A 1 25.44 9.44 26.82
CA MET A 1 24.21 9.57 25.99
C MET A 1 24.16 10.99 25.45
N ARG A 2 24.10 11.17 24.12
CA ARG A 2 23.98 12.51 23.51
C ARG A 2 22.63 13.11 23.89
N LYS A 3 22.61 14.41 24.21
CA LYS A 3 21.35 15.12 24.48
C LYS A 3 20.60 15.30 23.16
N ILE A 4 19.43 14.69 23.06
CA ILE A 4 18.54 14.86 21.90
C ILE A 4 18.01 16.29 21.94
N THR A 5 18.09 17.00 20.81
CA THR A 5 17.51 18.34 20.73
C THR A 5 16.00 18.24 20.52
N GLU A 6 15.24 19.13 21.16
CA GLU A 6 13.78 19.19 21.00
C GLU A 6 13.37 19.35 19.52
N LYS A 7 14.14 20.13 18.76
CA LYS A 7 13.95 20.34 17.33
C LYS A 7 14.06 19.04 16.52
N GLU A 8 15.08 18.21 16.79
CA GLU A 8 15.24 16.91 16.11
C GLU A 8 14.07 15.99 16.41
N GLN A 9 13.69 15.90 17.69
CA GLN A 9 12.57 15.06 18.11
C GLN A 9 11.27 15.47 17.41
N LYS A 10 10.98 16.77 17.38
CA LYS A 10 9.79 17.34 16.74
C LYS A 10 9.76 17.05 15.23
N ASN A 11 10.89 17.21 14.54
CA ASN A 11 10.99 16.90 13.11
C ASN A 11 10.67 15.43 12.81
N ILE A 12 11.19 14.51 13.63
CA ILE A 12 10.91 13.07 13.48
C ILE A 12 9.44 12.75 13.76
N ILE A 13 8.86 13.35 14.81
CA ILE A 13 7.42 13.16 15.13
C ILE A 13 6.55 13.67 13.98
N TYR A 14 6.87 14.82 13.39
CA TYR A 14 6.15 15.34 12.22
C TYR A 14 6.27 14.43 11.00
N LEU A 15 7.46 13.85 10.78
CA LEU A 15 7.65 12.87 9.71
C LEU A 15 6.77 11.63 9.91
N TYR A 16 6.70 11.09 11.14
CA TYR A 16 5.77 9.98 11.46
C TYR A 16 4.30 10.38 11.34
N GLY A 17 3.93 11.57 11.80
CA GLY A 17 2.55 12.07 11.70
C GLY A 17 2.09 12.19 10.24
N ALA A 18 2.96 12.69 9.36
CA ALA A 18 2.66 12.77 7.94
C ALA A 18 2.58 11.38 7.27
N ILE A 19 3.40 10.41 7.71
CA ILE A 19 3.28 9.00 7.29
C ILE A 19 1.93 8.41 7.72
N TRP A 20 1.49 8.67 8.95
CA TRP A 20 0.17 8.21 9.40
C TRP A 20 -0.97 8.83 8.58
N ALA A 21 -0.88 10.12 8.28
CA ALA A 21 -1.84 10.80 7.42
C ALA A 21 -1.89 10.18 6.01
N SER A 22 -0.73 9.85 5.41
CA SER A 22 -0.68 9.21 4.10
C SER A 22 -1.26 7.79 4.12
N ILE A 23 -1.01 7.01 5.18
CA ILE A 23 -1.62 5.68 5.36
C ILE A 23 -3.14 5.80 5.44
N ILE A 24 -3.67 6.69 6.28
CA ILE A 24 -5.12 6.86 6.44
C ILE A 24 -5.78 7.27 5.11
N MET A 25 -5.17 8.20 4.37
CA MET A 25 -5.68 8.62 3.07
C MET A 25 -5.72 7.48 2.04
N ALA A 26 -4.77 6.54 2.10
CA ALA A 26 -4.73 5.39 1.18
C ALA A 26 -5.90 4.41 1.38
N PHE A 27 -6.62 4.47 2.51
CA PHE A 27 -7.79 3.64 2.76
C PHE A 27 -9.11 4.29 2.35
N ILE A 28 -9.10 5.55 1.91
CA ILE A 28 -10.30 6.20 1.38
C ILE A 28 -10.56 5.59 -0.01
N PRO A 29 -11.74 4.99 -0.29
CA PRO A 29 -12.03 4.29 -1.54
C PRO A 29 -12.26 5.28 -2.69
N SER A 30 -11.22 6.03 -3.06
CA SER A 30 -11.24 7.03 -4.11
C SER A 30 -9.85 7.10 -4.77
N ILE A 31 -9.84 6.96 -6.10
CA ILE A 31 -8.61 6.97 -6.90
C ILE A 31 -7.82 8.26 -6.65
N SER A 32 -8.49 9.40 -6.52
CA SER A 32 -7.86 10.69 -6.24
C SER A 32 -7.11 10.69 -4.91
N PHE A 33 -7.71 10.14 -3.85
CA PHE A 33 -7.06 10.05 -2.54
C PHE A 33 -5.89 9.07 -2.55
N THR A 34 -6.02 7.93 -3.24
CA THR A 34 -4.92 6.98 -3.41
C THR A 34 -3.73 7.60 -4.15
N LEU A 35 -3.98 8.36 -5.21
CA LEU A 35 -2.91 9.07 -5.95
C LEU A 35 -2.22 10.11 -5.06
N VAL A 36 -2.99 10.93 -4.34
CA VAL A 36 -2.45 11.92 -3.41
C VAL A 36 -1.64 11.25 -2.30
N ALA A 37 -2.15 10.17 -1.70
CA ALA A 37 -1.44 9.40 -0.68
C ALA A 37 -0.11 8.84 -1.22
N THR A 38 -0.11 8.34 -2.46
CA THR A 38 1.09 7.81 -3.13
C THR A 38 2.13 8.90 -3.35
N ILE A 39 1.72 10.06 -3.89
CA ILE A 39 2.59 11.22 -4.09
C ILE A 39 3.18 11.69 -2.75
N LEU A 40 2.34 11.80 -1.71
CA LEU A 40 2.78 12.17 -0.37
C LEU A 40 3.80 11.18 0.19
N PHE A 41 3.58 9.87 0.02
CA PHE A 41 4.54 8.84 0.43
C PHE A 41 5.91 8.98 -0.25
N ILE A 42 5.93 9.31 -1.54
CA ILE A 42 7.17 9.57 -2.29
C ILE A 42 7.90 10.78 -1.69
N PHE A 43 7.20 11.89 -1.45
CA PHE A 43 7.80 13.07 -0.82
C PHE A 43 8.31 12.79 0.60
N LEU A 44 7.59 11.99 1.40
CA LEU A 44 8.01 11.60 2.74
C LEU A 44 9.26 10.72 2.72
N LEU A 45 9.37 9.82 1.75
CA LEU A 45 10.58 9.03 1.54
C LEU A 45 11.77 9.93 1.20
N ILE A 46 11.58 10.88 0.27
CA ILE A 46 12.61 11.88 -0.09
C ILE A 46 13.01 12.71 1.14
N ALA A 47 12.04 13.19 1.91
CA ALA A 47 12.29 13.94 3.14
C ALA A 47 13.07 13.12 4.17
N ALA A 48 12.77 11.83 4.31
CA ALA A 48 13.53 10.93 5.18
C ALA A 48 14.98 10.76 4.70
N TYR A 49 15.22 10.65 3.39
CA TYR A 49 16.57 10.62 2.82
C TYR A 49 17.35 11.91 3.06
N ILE A 50 16.71 13.07 2.83
CA ILE A 50 17.32 14.39 3.09
C ILE A 50 17.63 14.56 4.57
N LEU A 51 16.71 14.17 5.45
CA LEU A 51 16.93 14.23 6.90
C LEU A 51 18.10 13.33 7.30
N ARG A 52 18.14 12.10 6.79
CA ARG A 52 19.25 11.17 7.06
C ARG A 52 20.60 11.70 6.58
N SER A 53 20.67 12.30 5.40
CA SER A 53 21.93 12.81 4.83
C SER A 53 22.45 14.05 5.55
N LYS A 54 21.56 14.90 6.07
CA LYS A 54 21.92 16.09 6.86
C LYS A 54 22.24 15.79 8.32
N SER A 55 21.87 14.61 8.81
CA SER A 55 22.04 14.23 10.22
C SER A 55 23.37 13.52 10.44
N GLU A 56 24.06 13.83 11.54
CA GLU A 56 25.28 13.13 11.93
C GLU A 56 25.07 11.62 12.03
N ALA A 57 26.11 10.85 11.71
CA ALA A 57 26.07 9.40 11.85
C ALA A 57 25.73 9.03 13.31
N LEU A 58 24.85 8.03 13.47
CA LEU A 58 24.38 7.56 14.78
C LEU A 58 23.58 8.60 15.60
N SER A 59 23.22 9.75 15.03
CA SER A 59 22.27 10.67 15.69
C SER A 59 20.86 10.08 15.74
N PHE A 60 20.04 10.60 16.66
CA PHE A 60 18.61 10.26 16.78
C PHE A 60 17.87 10.42 15.45
N SER A 61 18.08 11.54 14.76
CA SER A 61 17.48 11.82 13.44
C SER A 61 17.93 10.82 12.38
N ASN A 62 19.23 10.50 12.33
CA ASN A 62 19.77 9.50 11.39
C ASN A 62 19.22 8.09 11.67
N ASN A 63 19.07 7.72 12.95
CA ASN A 63 18.54 6.43 13.38
C ASN A 63 17.08 6.24 12.93
N HIS A 64 16.20 7.19 13.27
CA HIS A 64 14.78 7.12 12.88
C HIS A 64 14.59 7.25 11.36
N ALA A 65 15.30 8.15 10.70
CA ALA A 65 15.21 8.30 9.24
C ALA A 65 15.66 7.00 8.53
N THR A 66 16.73 6.34 9.00
CA THR A 66 17.15 5.03 8.49
C THR A 66 16.05 3.99 8.66
N TYR A 67 15.42 3.94 9.83
CA TYR A 67 14.35 2.99 10.10
C TYR A 67 13.11 3.22 9.22
N ILE A 68 12.71 4.49 9.02
CA ILE A 68 11.60 4.87 8.13
C ILE A 68 11.90 4.42 6.69
N ILE A 69 13.06 4.81 6.15
CA ILE A 69 13.48 4.43 4.79
C ILE A 69 13.42 2.92 4.60
N ARG A 70 13.98 2.14 5.54
CA ARG A 70 13.99 0.67 5.45
C ARG A 70 12.60 0.08 5.54
N SER A 71 11.73 0.63 6.39
CA SER A 71 10.36 0.17 6.54
C SER A 71 9.54 0.45 5.27
N ILE A 72 9.75 1.59 4.62
CA ILE A 72 9.12 1.92 3.33
C ILE A 72 9.61 0.97 2.24
N TRP A 73 10.92 0.77 2.09
CA TRP A 73 11.46 -0.11 1.05
C TRP A 73 10.98 -1.55 1.18
N PHE A 74 11.02 -2.10 2.39
CA PHE A 74 10.53 -3.45 2.61
C PHE A 74 9.02 -3.55 2.46
N GLY A 75 8.27 -2.63 3.08
CA GLY A 75 6.81 -2.69 3.12
C GLY A 75 6.13 -2.35 1.79
N ILE A 76 6.74 -1.54 0.92
CA ILE A 76 6.13 -1.11 -0.35
C ILE A 76 6.67 -1.88 -1.56
N PHE A 77 7.92 -2.36 -1.54
CA PHE A 77 8.48 -3.02 -2.72
C PHE A 77 8.61 -4.53 -2.52
N ILE A 78 9.27 -4.97 -1.44
CA ILE A 78 9.61 -6.38 -1.28
C ILE A 78 8.42 -7.20 -0.78
N LEU A 79 7.77 -6.74 0.29
CA LEU A 79 6.64 -7.45 0.88
C LEU A 79 5.46 -7.54 -0.10
N PRO A 80 5.08 -6.47 -0.86
CA PRO A 80 4.00 -6.57 -1.81
C PRO A 80 4.31 -7.49 -2.99
N ALA A 81 5.55 -7.55 -3.47
CA ALA A 81 5.95 -8.51 -4.51
C ALA A 81 5.72 -9.95 -4.03
N LEU A 82 6.08 -10.26 -2.78
CA LEU A 82 5.86 -11.57 -2.18
C LEU A 82 4.38 -11.87 -2.00
N THR A 83 3.63 -10.97 -1.35
CA THR A 83 2.22 -11.20 -1.02
C THR A 83 1.33 -11.23 -2.25
N LEU A 84 1.61 -10.39 -3.26
CA LEU A 84 0.89 -10.42 -4.54
C LEU A 84 1.14 -11.72 -5.29
N THR A 85 2.39 -12.20 -5.31
CA THR A 85 2.72 -13.50 -5.91
C THR A 85 1.94 -14.62 -5.22
N THR A 86 1.92 -14.64 -3.89
CA THR A 86 1.12 -15.62 -3.13
C THR A 86 -0.37 -15.49 -3.39
N ALA A 87 -0.89 -14.27 -3.47
CA ALA A 87 -2.30 -14.00 -3.77
C ALA A 87 -2.70 -14.51 -5.16
N ILE A 88 -1.83 -14.38 -6.17
CA ILE A 88 -2.04 -14.91 -7.52
C ILE A 88 -2.00 -16.44 -7.52
N ILE A 89 -1.02 -17.05 -6.84
CA ILE A 89 -0.93 -18.52 -6.70
C ILE A 89 -2.20 -19.08 -6.06
N TYR A 90 -2.78 -18.39 -5.08
CA TYR A 90 -4.05 -18.76 -4.48
C TYR A 90 -5.24 -18.52 -5.42
N LEU A 91 -5.27 -17.37 -6.12
CA LEU A 91 -6.38 -16.97 -6.98
C LEU A 91 -6.57 -17.92 -8.16
N LEU A 92 -5.51 -18.23 -8.91
CA LEU A 92 -5.60 -18.95 -10.18
C LEU A 92 -6.35 -20.28 -10.12
N PRO A 93 -6.10 -21.19 -9.16
CA PRO A 93 -6.83 -22.45 -9.07
C PRO A 93 -8.23 -22.34 -8.46
N ASN A 94 -8.55 -21.23 -7.77
CA ASN A 94 -9.82 -21.05 -7.06
C ASN A 94 -10.77 -20.06 -7.75
N TYR A 95 -10.34 -19.47 -8.87
CA TYR A 95 -11.11 -18.53 -9.68
C TYR A 95 -11.89 -19.30 -10.74
N ASP A 96 -13.20 -19.07 -10.83
CA ASP A 96 -14.04 -19.60 -11.90
C ASP A 96 -14.15 -18.57 -13.04
N PRO A 97 -13.47 -18.79 -14.18
CA PRO A 97 -13.56 -17.91 -15.34
C PRO A 97 -14.94 -17.99 -16.02
N ASN A 98 -15.71 -19.06 -15.77
CA ASN A 98 -16.99 -19.27 -16.46
C ASN A 98 -18.11 -18.41 -15.90
N ALA A 99 -17.92 -17.78 -14.74
CA ALA A 99 -18.92 -16.89 -14.13
C ALA A 99 -19.29 -15.67 -15.00
N MET A 100 -18.48 -15.33 -16.02
CA MET A 100 -18.75 -14.27 -16.99
C MET A 100 -19.31 -14.78 -18.33
N THR A 101 -19.45 -16.09 -18.53
CA THR A 101 -19.85 -16.66 -19.83
C THR A 101 -21.22 -16.21 -20.29
N VAL A 102 -22.16 -15.98 -19.36
CA VAL A 102 -23.52 -15.47 -19.64
C VAL A 102 -23.48 -14.14 -20.39
N CYS A 103 -22.42 -13.36 -20.21
CA CYS A 103 -22.28 -12.04 -20.83
C CYS A 103 -21.16 -11.95 -21.86
N ALA A 104 -20.36 -13.01 -22.01
CA ALA A 104 -19.31 -13.06 -23.01
C ALA A 104 -19.90 -12.98 -24.43
N SER A 105 -21.03 -13.67 -24.69
CA SER A 105 -21.63 -13.71 -26.03
C SER A 105 -22.20 -12.36 -26.48
N PRO A 106 -23.08 -11.67 -25.74
CA PRO A 106 -23.61 -10.36 -26.16
C PRO A 106 -22.52 -9.30 -26.29
N LEU A 107 -21.52 -9.36 -25.40
CA LEU A 107 -20.37 -8.45 -25.45
C LEU A 107 -19.54 -8.68 -26.72
N TYR A 108 -19.22 -9.93 -27.03
CA TYR A 108 -18.45 -10.27 -28.22
C TYR A 108 -19.16 -9.86 -29.51
N GLU A 109 -20.47 -10.12 -29.60
CA GLU A 109 -21.30 -9.70 -30.74
C GLU A 109 -21.31 -8.17 -30.90
N HIS A 110 -21.41 -7.43 -29.80
CA HIS A 110 -21.38 -5.97 -29.82
C HIS A 110 -20.03 -5.41 -30.32
N ILE A 111 -18.90 -5.94 -29.83
CA ILE A 111 -17.56 -5.53 -30.26
C ILE A 111 -17.34 -5.83 -31.75
N LEU A 112 -17.79 -6.99 -32.22
CA LEU A 112 -17.69 -7.34 -33.65
C LEU A 112 -18.57 -6.43 -34.52
N ALA A 113 -19.75 -6.05 -34.05
CA ALA A 113 -20.64 -5.15 -34.76
C ALA A 113 -20.15 -3.69 -34.74
N ASN A 114 -19.42 -3.29 -33.69
CA ASN A 114 -18.97 -1.91 -33.47
C ASN A 114 -17.48 -1.85 -33.08
N PRO A 115 -16.55 -2.17 -34.00
CA PRO A 115 -15.13 -2.28 -33.68
C PRO A 115 -14.48 -0.94 -33.29
N GLU A 116 -15.10 0.18 -33.62
CA GLU A 116 -14.65 1.53 -33.25
C GLU A 116 -15.31 2.07 -31.98
N SER A 117 -16.24 1.32 -31.38
CA SER A 117 -16.86 1.73 -30.11
C SER A 117 -15.79 1.75 -29.01
N THR A 118 -15.52 2.96 -28.53
CA THR A 118 -14.62 3.23 -27.39
C THR A 118 -15.40 3.73 -26.18
N ASP A 119 -16.74 3.73 -26.27
CA ASP A 119 -17.58 4.17 -25.17
C ASP A 119 -17.58 3.15 -24.04
N MET A 120 -16.78 3.44 -23.02
CA MET A 120 -16.69 2.64 -21.80
C MET A 120 -18.02 2.57 -21.04
N GLN A 121 -18.91 3.55 -21.22
CA GLN A 121 -20.22 3.56 -20.58
C GLN A 121 -21.17 2.53 -21.22
N GLU A 122 -21.12 2.40 -22.54
CA GLU A 122 -21.84 1.36 -23.27
C GLU A 122 -21.33 -0.02 -22.89
N LEU A 123 -20.01 -0.21 -22.85
CA LEU A 123 -19.37 -1.46 -22.41
C LEU A 123 -19.80 -1.87 -20.99
N TYR A 124 -19.89 -0.91 -20.07
CA TYR A 124 -20.35 -1.16 -18.71
C TYR A 124 -21.79 -1.66 -18.67
N GLY A 125 -22.66 -1.17 -19.57
CA GLY A 125 -24.03 -1.64 -19.72
C GLY A 125 -24.15 -3.14 -20.01
N PHE A 126 -23.19 -3.71 -20.77
CA PHE A 126 -23.15 -5.15 -21.05
C PHE A 126 -22.62 -5.98 -19.88
N ILE A 127 -21.71 -5.44 -19.07
CA ILE A 127 -21.05 -6.15 -17.97
C ILE A 127 -21.85 -6.08 -16.66
N ALA A 128 -22.58 -4.97 -16.45
CA ALA A 128 -23.29 -4.71 -15.20
C ALA A 128 -24.27 -5.84 -14.78
N PRO A 129 -25.06 -6.46 -15.68
CA PRO A 129 -25.97 -7.55 -15.31
C PRO A 129 -25.27 -8.83 -14.79
N CYS A 130 -23.99 -9.00 -15.14
CA CYS A 130 -23.19 -10.19 -14.89
C CYS A 130 -22.44 -10.10 -13.56
N MET A 131 -22.19 -8.87 -13.12
CA MET A 131 -21.41 -8.58 -11.93
C MET A 131 -21.97 -9.26 -10.67
N PRO A 132 -23.30 -9.32 -10.42
CA PRO A 132 -23.84 -10.02 -9.26
C PRO A 132 -23.48 -11.51 -9.23
N GLU A 133 -23.62 -12.20 -10.36
CA GLU A 133 -23.30 -13.63 -10.47
C GLU A 133 -21.81 -13.88 -10.36
N PHE A 134 -21.00 -13.05 -11.03
CA PHE A 134 -19.55 -13.07 -10.88
C PHE A 134 -19.11 -12.90 -9.43
N MET A 135 -19.67 -11.91 -8.73
CA MET A 135 -19.36 -11.64 -7.32
C MET A 135 -19.89 -12.74 -6.40
N ARG A 136 -21.02 -13.37 -6.73
CA ARG A 136 -21.54 -14.52 -5.99
C ARG A 136 -20.60 -15.73 -6.09
N THR A 137 -20.09 -15.99 -7.29
CA THR A 137 -19.24 -17.15 -7.57
C THR A 137 -17.80 -16.94 -7.11
N ASN A 138 -17.21 -15.77 -7.37
CA ASN A 138 -15.80 -15.49 -7.12
C ASN A 138 -15.54 -14.58 -5.91
N GLY A 139 -16.58 -14.00 -5.28
CA GLY A 139 -16.42 -12.97 -4.26
C GLY A 139 -15.59 -13.40 -3.06
N GLN A 140 -15.78 -14.64 -2.58
CA GLN A 140 -14.97 -15.19 -1.50
C GLN A 140 -13.50 -15.36 -1.91
N THR A 141 -13.23 -15.93 -3.08
CA THR A 141 -11.88 -16.12 -3.61
C THR A 141 -11.17 -14.77 -3.76
N LEU A 142 -11.85 -13.77 -4.33
CA LEU A 142 -11.33 -12.42 -4.51
C LEU A 142 -11.05 -11.75 -3.16
N ALA A 143 -11.95 -11.89 -2.19
CA ALA A 143 -11.76 -11.34 -0.85
C ALA A 143 -10.54 -11.96 -0.15
N ILE A 144 -10.39 -13.29 -0.19
CA ILE A 144 -9.24 -13.97 0.43
C ILE A 144 -7.94 -13.60 -0.29
N SER A 145 -7.92 -13.59 -1.62
CA SER A 145 -6.74 -13.18 -2.40
C SER A 145 -6.35 -11.72 -2.08
N GLY A 146 -7.33 -10.82 -1.98
CA GLY A 146 -7.12 -9.43 -1.56
C GLY A 146 -6.55 -9.31 -0.16
N LEU A 147 -7.04 -10.11 0.80
CA LEU A 147 -6.50 -10.17 2.16
C LEU A 147 -5.06 -10.71 2.19
N ILE A 148 -4.75 -11.76 1.43
CA ILE A 148 -3.38 -12.27 1.29
C ILE A 148 -2.45 -11.18 0.77
N ALA A 149 -2.88 -10.44 -0.25
CA ALA A 149 -2.10 -9.38 -0.86
C ALA A 149 -1.82 -8.22 0.11
N ILE A 150 -2.85 -7.74 0.83
CA ILE A 150 -2.81 -6.46 1.56
C ILE A 150 -2.48 -6.63 3.04
N LEU A 151 -3.07 -7.62 3.72
CA LEU A 151 -3.04 -7.71 5.19
C LEU A 151 -1.61 -7.78 5.77
N PRO A 152 -0.68 -8.59 5.23
CA PRO A 152 0.69 -8.64 5.77
C PRO A 152 1.42 -7.30 5.65
N ILE A 153 1.18 -6.55 4.56
CA ILE A 153 1.75 -5.22 4.35
C ILE A 153 1.26 -4.25 5.41
N LEU A 154 -0.06 -4.24 5.66
CA LEU A 154 -0.67 -3.37 6.67
C LEU A 154 -0.14 -3.68 8.06
N ILE A 155 -0.14 -4.95 8.47
CA ILE A 155 0.37 -5.36 9.78
C ILE A 155 1.82 -4.93 9.95
N TYR A 156 2.66 -5.15 8.92
CA TYR A 156 4.06 -4.75 8.94
C TYR A 156 4.22 -3.23 9.11
N LEU A 157 3.57 -2.42 8.27
CA LEU A 157 3.70 -0.97 8.31
C LEU A 157 3.13 -0.37 9.60
N LEU A 158 1.97 -0.84 10.05
CA LEU A 158 1.34 -0.40 11.30
C LEU A 158 2.22 -0.69 12.50
N TYR A 159 2.77 -1.91 12.61
CA TYR A 159 3.70 -2.25 13.69
C TYR A 159 4.96 -1.38 13.65
N ARG A 160 5.60 -1.25 12.48
CA ARG A 160 6.87 -0.53 12.34
C ARG A 160 6.69 0.95 12.64
N PHE A 161 5.74 1.62 11.99
CA PHE A 161 5.50 3.04 12.22
C PHE A 161 4.91 3.33 13.59
N GLY A 162 4.07 2.44 14.14
CA GLY A 162 3.58 2.53 15.53
C GLY A 162 4.74 2.49 16.53
N LYS A 163 5.60 1.48 16.44
CA LYS A 163 6.81 1.36 17.27
C LYS A 163 7.73 2.58 17.13
N GLY A 164 7.98 3.01 15.90
CA GLY A 164 8.81 4.18 15.60
C GLY A 164 8.26 5.47 16.20
N THR A 165 6.95 5.69 16.08
CA THR A 165 6.25 6.86 16.64
C THR A 165 6.36 6.87 18.16
N VAL A 166 6.06 5.76 18.83
CA VAL A 166 6.12 5.64 20.30
C VAL A 166 7.54 5.90 20.81
N LEU A 167 8.56 5.37 20.15
CA LEU A 167 9.95 5.60 20.54
C LEU A 167 10.37 7.05 20.30
N ALA A 168 9.95 7.66 19.18
CA ALA A 168 10.23 9.06 18.89
C ALA A 168 9.59 10.01 19.92
N MET A 169 8.35 9.77 20.31
CA MET A 169 7.66 10.53 21.36
C MET A 169 8.37 10.43 22.72
N LYS A 170 8.98 9.28 23.01
CA LYS A 170 9.78 9.04 24.23
C LYS A 170 11.21 9.56 24.12
N GLY A 171 11.62 10.15 22.99
CA GLY A 171 12.99 10.54 22.74
C GLY A 171 13.97 9.36 22.80
N LYS A 172 13.55 8.17 22.36
CA LYS A 172 14.35 6.96 22.37
C LYS A 172 14.70 6.54 20.95
N GLU A 173 15.94 6.13 20.73
CA GLU A 173 16.39 5.56 19.47
C GLU A 173 15.78 4.19 19.21
N ILE A 174 15.81 3.77 17.94
CA ILE A 174 15.39 2.44 17.53
C ILE A 174 16.57 1.48 17.64
N ASN A 175 16.36 0.39 18.38
CA ASN A 175 17.30 -0.72 18.42
C ASN A 175 17.38 -1.38 17.04
N LYS A 176 18.58 -1.48 16.48
CA LYS A 176 18.85 -2.09 15.16
C LYS A 176 18.00 -1.45 14.03
N PRO A 177 18.18 -0.16 13.72
CA PRO A 177 17.35 0.56 12.73
C PRO A 177 17.48 -0.01 11.30
N LYS A 178 18.52 -0.81 11.05
CA LYS A 178 18.77 -1.50 9.78
C LYS A 178 18.05 -2.85 9.66
N SER A 179 17.45 -3.37 10.74
CA SER A 179 16.72 -4.64 10.70
C SER A 179 15.41 -4.48 9.93
N TRP A 180 15.13 -5.45 9.06
CA TRP A 180 13.88 -5.51 8.29
C TRP A 180 12.83 -6.32 9.05
N ILE A 181 13.29 -7.20 9.93
CA ILE A 181 12.50 -8.06 10.80
C ILE A 181 12.10 -7.29 12.06
N ILE A 182 10.91 -7.63 12.56
CA ILE A 182 10.19 -7.09 13.73
C ILE A 182 11.01 -7.11 15.02
#